data_AF-A0A7J8CID9-F1
#
_entry.id   AF-A0A7J8CID9-F1
#
_cell.length_a   1.000
_cell.length_b   1.000
_cell.length_c   1.000
_cell.angle_alpha   90.00
_cell.angle_beta   90.00
_cell.angle_gamma   90.00
#
_symmetry.space_group_name_H-M   'P 1'
#
loop_
_entity.id
_entity.type
_entity.pdbx_description
1 polymer ?
#
loop_
_entity_poly.entity_id
_entity_poly.type
_entity_poly.pdbx_seq_one_letter_code
_entity_poly.pdbx_strand_id
1 'polypeptide(L)'
;MGSGGSDSYRVATSQDKKDDKGSPKKSKGAKERRDLDDLKKEVAMTEHKMSVEEVCRKYNTDCVQGLTHSKAQEILARDGPNALTPPPTTPEWVKFCRQLFGGFSILLWIGAILCFLAYGIQAGTEDDPSGDNLYLGIVLAAVVIITGCFSYYQEAKSSKIMESFKNMVPQQALVIREGEKMQVNAEEVVVGDLVEIKGGDRVPADLRIISAHGCKVDNSSLTGESEPQTRSPDCTHDNPLETRNITFFSTNCVEGTARGVVVATGDRTVMGRIATLASGLEVGKTPIAIEIEHFIQLITGVAVFLGVSFFILSLILSPKPRMAPSRPPHFVFWGRGPLSPWPPPWP
;
A
#
# COMPACT_ATOMS: atom_id res chain seq x y z
N MET A 1 -21.35 -26.75 -46.89
CA MET A 1 -20.19 -25.99 -46.40
C MET A 1 -20.68 -24.67 -45.84
N GLY A 2 -20.35 -24.37 -44.58
CA GLY A 2 -20.77 -23.14 -43.91
C GLY A 2 -20.78 -23.30 -42.40
N SER A 3 -19.61 -23.21 -41.80
CA SER A 3 -19.33 -23.21 -40.36
C SER A 3 -19.82 -21.93 -39.68
N GLY A 4 -20.31 -22.04 -38.44
CA GLY A 4 -20.55 -20.91 -37.55
C GLY A 4 -20.78 -21.41 -36.12
N GLY A 5 -19.71 -21.73 -35.41
CA GLY A 5 -19.76 -22.10 -34.00
C GLY A 5 -20.03 -20.87 -33.12
N SER A 6 -21.00 -20.99 -32.22
CA SER A 6 -21.26 -20.04 -31.15
C SER A 6 -20.80 -20.65 -29.83
N ASP A 7 -19.63 -20.22 -29.37
CA ASP A 7 -19.10 -20.56 -28.04
C ASP A 7 -19.90 -19.84 -26.95
N SER A 8 -20.61 -20.63 -26.14
CA SER A 8 -21.32 -20.17 -24.95
C SER A 8 -20.38 -20.22 -23.74
N TYR A 9 -20.01 -19.05 -23.21
CA TYR A 9 -19.26 -18.93 -21.96
C TYR A 9 -20.13 -19.37 -20.77
N ARG A 10 -19.79 -20.51 -20.16
CA ARG A 10 -20.31 -20.92 -18.84
C ARG A 10 -19.55 -20.19 -17.74
N VAL A 11 -20.25 -19.35 -16.99
CA VAL A 11 -19.77 -18.78 -15.73
C VAL A 11 -19.76 -19.89 -14.67
N ALA A 12 -18.57 -20.24 -14.17
CA ALA A 12 -18.41 -21.16 -13.06
C ALA A 12 -18.71 -20.42 -11.74
N THR A 13 -19.90 -20.63 -11.20
CA THR A 13 -20.21 -20.28 -9.81
C THR A 13 -19.84 -21.49 -8.93
N SER A 14 -18.74 -21.39 -8.21
CA SER A 14 -18.40 -22.33 -7.15
C SER A 14 -19.34 -22.12 -5.97
N GLN A 15 -20.13 -23.14 -5.63
CA GLN A 15 -20.99 -23.19 -4.45
C GLN A 15 -20.15 -23.20 -3.17
N ASP A 16 -20.33 -22.18 -2.34
CA ASP A 16 -19.77 -22.08 -0.99
C ASP A 16 -20.42 -23.11 -0.05
N LYS A 17 -19.61 -24.03 0.47
CA LYS A 17 -19.99 -24.95 1.55
C LYS A 17 -19.84 -24.22 2.89
N LYS A 18 -20.97 -24.05 3.60
CA LYS A 18 -21.02 -23.51 4.96
C LYS A 18 -20.36 -24.48 5.93
N ASP A 19 -19.25 -24.08 6.53
CA ASP A 19 -18.82 -24.55 7.84
C ASP A 19 -18.67 -23.37 8.79
N ASP A 20 -19.49 -23.43 9.84
CA ASP A 20 -19.70 -22.46 10.88
C ASP A 20 -18.65 -22.67 11.99
N LYS A 21 -17.78 -21.68 12.18
CA LYS A 21 -17.05 -21.44 13.44
C LYS A 21 -16.46 -20.04 13.43
N GLY A 22 -17.02 -19.19 14.29
CA GLY A 22 -16.73 -17.77 14.42
C GLY A 22 -15.24 -17.47 14.64
N SER A 23 -14.67 -16.70 13.72
CA SER A 23 -13.36 -16.06 13.87
C SER A 23 -13.54 -14.55 13.61
N PRO A 24 -13.02 -13.65 14.46
CA PRO A 24 -13.23 -12.20 14.34
C PRO A 24 -12.60 -11.56 13.09
N LYS A 25 -11.79 -12.31 12.33
CA LYS A 25 -11.24 -11.88 11.03
C LYS A 25 -12.23 -11.97 9.87
N LYS A 26 -13.21 -12.88 9.91
CA LYS A 26 -14.18 -13.06 8.80
C LYS A 26 -15.19 -11.91 8.72
N SER A 27 -15.54 -11.30 9.86
CA SER A 27 -16.47 -10.16 9.90
C SER A 27 -15.85 -8.87 9.34
N LYS A 28 -14.54 -8.67 9.53
CA LYS A 28 -13.83 -7.46 9.06
C LYS A 28 -13.73 -7.43 7.53
N GLY A 29 -13.31 -8.54 6.91
CA GLY A 29 -13.26 -8.65 5.44
C GLY A 29 -14.64 -8.66 4.77
N ALA A 30 -15.68 -9.18 5.45
CA ALA A 30 -17.05 -9.09 4.97
C ALA A 30 -17.62 -7.67 5.06
N LYS A 31 -17.22 -6.89 6.08
CA LYS A 31 -17.59 -5.48 6.22
C LYS A 31 -16.89 -4.61 5.19
N GLU A 32 -15.58 -4.78 5.01
CA GLU A 32 -14.79 -4.07 4.00
C GLU A 32 -15.30 -4.33 2.57
N ARG A 33 -15.68 -5.58 2.25
CA ARG A 33 -16.32 -5.89 0.95
C ARG A 33 -17.68 -5.21 0.78
N ARG A 34 -18.51 -5.16 1.83
CA ARG A 34 -19.81 -4.47 1.78
C ARG A 34 -19.64 -2.97 1.63
N ASP A 35 -18.70 -2.35 2.35
CA ASP A 35 -18.40 -0.93 2.25
C ASP A 35 -17.88 -0.58 0.84
N LEU A 36 -17.03 -1.42 0.25
CA LEU A 36 -16.57 -1.30 -1.15
C LEU A 36 -17.71 -1.46 -2.16
N ASP A 37 -18.63 -2.39 -1.95
CA ASP A 37 -19.79 -2.59 -2.83
C ASP A 37 -20.82 -1.46 -2.69
N ASP A 38 -20.93 -0.84 -1.51
CA ASP A 38 -21.74 0.37 -1.29
C ASP A 38 -21.13 1.60 -1.98
N LEU A 39 -19.79 1.72 -2.00
CA LEU A 39 -19.08 2.73 -2.77
C LEU A 39 -19.28 2.56 -4.28
N LYS A 40 -19.43 1.32 -4.79
CA LYS A 40 -19.70 1.01 -6.20
C LYS A 40 -21.14 1.29 -6.65
N LYS A 41 -22.09 1.47 -5.71
CA LYS A 41 -23.45 1.88 -6.08
C LYS A 41 -23.40 3.26 -6.72
N GLU A 42 -24.30 3.50 -7.68
CA GLU A 42 -24.43 4.78 -8.39
C GLU A 42 -24.45 5.96 -7.41
N VAL A 43 -23.95 7.12 -7.87
CA VAL A 43 -23.94 8.37 -7.09
C VAL A 43 -25.39 8.79 -6.83
N ALA A 44 -25.98 8.32 -5.73
CA ALA A 44 -27.30 8.74 -5.28
C ALA A 44 -27.20 10.10 -4.58
N MET A 45 -26.83 11.15 -5.32
CA MET A 45 -27.06 12.53 -4.91
C MET A 45 -28.51 12.87 -5.27
N THR A 46 -29.26 13.50 -4.38
CA THR A 46 -30.68 13.86 -4.59
C THR A 46 -30.91 15.37 -4.49
N GLU A 47 -29.93 16.08 -3.96
CA GLU A 47 -29.92 17.50 -3.68
C GLU A 47 -30.06 18.35 -4.96
N HIS A 48 -29.71 17.82 -6.13
CA HIS A 48 -29.95 18.51 -7.41
C HIS A 48 -31.42 18.59 -7.79
N LYS A 49 -32.24 17.63 -7.36
CA LYS A 49 -33.68 17.60 -7.68
C LYS A 49 -34.51 18.45 -6.71
N MET A 50 -33.94 18.76 -5.54
CA MET A 50 -34.59 19.58 -4.51
C MET A 50 -34.56 21.06 -4.90
N SER A 51 -35.57 21.82 -4.45
CA SER A 51 -35.57 23.27 -4.59
C SER A 51 -34.48 23.90 -3.72
N VAL A 52 -34.10 25.15 -4.00
CA VAL A 52 -33.07 25.85 -3.22
C VAL A 52 -33.49 25.98 -1.74
N GLU A 53 -34.76 26.26 -1.49
CA GLU A 53 -35.34 26.38 -0.14
C GLU A 53 -35.31 25.03 0.59
N GLU A 54 -35.57 23.93 -0.10
CA GLU A 54 -35.53 22.59 0.48
C GLU A 54 -34.11 22.17 0.86
N VAL A 55 -33.12 22.51 0.03
CA VAL A 55 -31.70 22.27 0.31
C VAL A 55 -31.25 23.11 1.51
N CYS A 56 -31.58 24.41 1.52
CA CYS A 56 -31.29 25.30 2.64
C CYS A 56 -31.93 24.79 3.95
N ARG A 57 -33.18 24.30 3.89
CA ARG A 57 -33.86 23.66 5.04
C ARG A 57 -33.20 22.36 5.48
N LYS A 58 -32.81 21.49 4.53
CA LYS A 58 -32.15 20.19 4.83
C LYS A 58 -30.85 20.38 5.60
N TYR A 59 -30.04 21.38 5.21
CA TYR A 59 -28.76 21.68 5.83
C TYR A 59 -28.83 22.75 6.92
N ASN A 60 -30.03 23.26 7.22
CA ASN A 60 -30.26 24.36 8.16
C ASN A 60 -29.32 25.55 7.90
N THR A 61 -29.20 25.96 6.64
CA THR A 61 -28.35 27.07 6.17
C THR A 61 -29.20 28.16 5.54
N ASP A 62 -28.72 29.40 5.61
CA ASP A 62 -29.37 30.54 4.96
C ASP A 62 -28.79 30.71 3.55
N CYS A 63 -29.66 30.84 2.54
CA CYS A 63 -29.23 30.91 1.14
C CYS A 63 -28.52 32.25 0.79
N VAL A 64 -28.56 33.25 1.67
CA VAL A 64 -27.94 34.58 1.51
C VAL A 64 -26.83 34.80 2.54
N GLN A 65 -27.10 34.52 3.81
CA GLN A 65 -26.16 34.77 4.91
C GLN A 65 -25.21 33.59 5.19
N GLY A 66 -25.53 32.39 4.70
CA GLY A 66 -24.76 31.18 4.97
C GLY A 66 -24.95 30.67 6.41
N LEU A 67 -23.94 29.95 6.91
CA LEU A 67 -23.92 29.40 8.28
C LEU A 67 -23.35 30.39 9.29
N THR A 68 -23.63 30.18 10.57
CA THR A 68 -22.95 30.87 11.67
C THR A 68 -21.58 30.23 11.95
N HIS A 69 -20.64 31.01 12.47
CA HIS A 69 -19.29 30.51 12.79
C HIS A 69 -19.33 29.36 13.80
N SER A 70 -20.16 29.48 14.83
CA SER A 70 -20.31 28.43 15.86
C SER A 70 -20.84 27.12 15.27
N LYS A 71 -21.81 27.21 14.35
CA LYS A 71 -22.40 26.01 13.73
C LYS A 71 -21.45 25.36 12.74
N ALA A 72 -20.68 26.15 12.01
CA ALA A 72 -19.64 25.62 11.14
C ALA A 72 -18.58 24.84 11.95
N GLN A 73 -18.16 25.36 13.11
CA GLN A 73 -17.24 24.63 14.01
C GLN A 73 -17.85 23.36 14.61
N GLU A 74 -19.12 23.39 14.99
CA GLU A 74 -19.83 22.19 15.48
C GLU A 74 -19.87 21.09 14.39
N ILE A 75 -20.21 21.47 13.15
CA ILE A 75 -20.24 20.54 12.02
C ILE A 75 -18.82 20.06 11.71
N LEU A 76 -17.80 20.92 11.80
CA LEU A 76 -16.41 20.50 11.56
C LEU A 76 -15.95 19.46 12.59
N ALA A 77 -16.32 19.64 13.86
CA ALA A 77 -15.99 18.70 14.93
C ALA A 77 -16.74 17.36 14.80
N ARG A 78 -17.96 17.36 14.24
CA ARG A 78 -18.79 16.17 14.00
C ARG A 78 -18.40 15.44 12.70
N ASP A 79 -18.30 16.23 11.64
CA ASP A 79 -17.93 16.00 10.22
C ASP A 79 -16.54 15.41 9.97
N GLY A 80 -15.57 15.91 10.74
CA GLY A 80 -14.17 15.92 10.34
C GLY A 80 -13.86 17.00 9.28
N PRO A 81 -12.57 17.23 8.98
CA PRO A 81 -12.14 18.21 7.98
C PRO A 81 -12.54 17.79 6.55
N ASN A 82 -12.69 18.77 5.67
CA ASN A 82 -12.86 18.56 4.23
C ASN A 82 -11.51 18.23 3.57
N ALA A 83 -10.99 17.05 3.90
CA ALA A 83 -9.80 16.48 3.31
C ALA A 83 -10.06 15.01 2.96
N LEU A 84 -9.33 14.48 1.98
CA LEU A 84 -9.35 13.06 1.70
C LEU A 84 -8.56 12.31 2.77
N THR A 85 -9.15 11.25 3.34
CA THR A 85 -8.44 10.44 4.33
C THR A 85 -7.26 9.74 3.64
N PRO A 86 -6.01 9.98 4.06
CA PRO A 86 -4.89 9.28 3.46
C PRO A 86 -5.04 7.77 3.70
N PRO A 87 -4.76 6.93 2.68
CA PRO A 87 -4.84 5.50 2.86
C PRO A 87 -3.90 5.05 3.99
N PRO A 88 -4.28 4.03 4.79
CA PRO A 88 -3.46 3.58 5.90
C PRO A 88 -2.09 3.17 5.36
N THR A 89 -1.05 3.90 5.76
CA THR A 89 0.31 3.60 5.35
C THR A 89 0.82 2.39 6.10
N THR A 90 1.47 1.48 5.39
CA THR A 90 2.23 0.42 6.04
C THR A 90 3.42 1.06 6.76
N PRO A 91 3.67 0.75 8.04
CA PRO A 91 4.82 1.30 8.75
C PRO A 91 6.12 0.98 8.01
N GLU A 92 7.06 1.92 7.98
CA GLU A 92 8.32 1.77 7.22
C GLU A 92 9.13 0.52 7.64
N TRP A 93 9.10 0.16 8.92
CA TRP A 93 9.74 -1.07 9.40
C TRP A 93 9.08 -2.34 8.85
N VAL A 94 7.77 -2.33 8.61
CA VAL A 94 7.05 -3.48 7.99
C VAL A 94 7.47 -3.62 6.53
N LYS A 95 7.58 -2.49 5.80
CA LYS A 95 8.08 -2.50 4.40
C LYS A 95 9.51 -3.04 4.34
N PHE A 96 10.37 -2.57 5.24
CA PHE A 96 11.75 -3.05 5.36
C PHE A 96 11.83 -4.56 5.67
N CYS A 97 11.07 -5.04 6.65
CA CYS A 97 11.01 -6.47 6.98
C CYS A 97 10.47 -7.30 5.81
N ARG A 98 9.44 -6.81 5.09
CA ARG A 98 8.91 -7.51 3.91
C ARG A 98 9.98 -7.68 2.83
N GLN A 99 10.87 -6.71 2.68
CA GLN A 99 11.98 -6.78 1.74
C GLN A 99 13.09 -7.76 2.21
N LEU A 100 13.37 -7.82 3.51
CA LEU A 100 14.35 -8.76 4.08
C LEU A 100 13.89 -10.21 4.07
N PHE A 101 12.59 -10.46 4.12
CA PHE A 101 11.99 -11.80 4.10
C PHE A 101 11.30 -12.10 2.76
N GLY A 102 11.62 -11.36 1.70
CA GLY A 102 11.08 -11.59 0.36
C GLY A 102 11.92 -12.57 -0.46
N GLY A 103 11.29 -13.58 -1.06
CA GLY A 103 11.91 -14.35 -2.15
C GLY A 103 13.22 -15.05 -1.79
N PHE A 104 14.30 -14.74 -2.54
CA PHE A 104 15.64 -15.31 -2.34
C PHE A 104 16.24 -15.06 -0.96
N SER A 105 15.85 -13.96 -0.29
CA SER A 105 16.37 -13.62 1.04
C SER A 105 16.02 -14.68 2.09
N ILE A 106 14.85 -15.33 2.00
CA ILE A 106 14.48 -16.43 2.89
C ILE A 106 15.44 -17.61 2.74
N LEU A 107 15.79 -17.97 1.49
CA LEU A 107 16.69 -19.09 1.23
C LEU A 107 18.08 -18.82 1.82
N LEU A 108 18.57 -17.59 1.68
CA LEU A 108 19.85 -17.17 2.27
C LEU A 108 19.79 -17.11 3.80
N TRP A 109 18.67 -16.68 4.40
CA TRP A 109 18.47 -16.75 5.85
C TRP A 109 18.52 -18.19 6.36
N ILE A 110 17.84 -19.12 5.68
CA ILE A 110 17.89 -20.55 6.03
C ILE A 110 19.33 -21.05 5.92
N GLY A 111 20.05 -20.71 4.84
CA GLY A 111 21.46 -21.06 4.67
C GLY A 111 22.35 -20.52 5.79
N ALA A 112 22.19 -19.25 6.17
CA ALA A 112 22.93 -18.63 7.26
C ALA A 112 22.64 -19.31 8.61
N ILE A 113 21.37 -19.58 8.92
CA ILE A 113 20.95 -20.29 10.14
C ILE A 113 21.55 -21.70 10.17
N LEU A 114 21.54 -22.43 9.06
CA LEU A 114 22.16 -23.76 8.95
C LEU A 114 23.67 -23.72 9.17
N CYS A 115 24.37 -22.68 8.66
CA CYS A 115 25.80 -22.49 8.91
C CYS A 115 26.11 -22.24 10.39
N PHE A 116 25.31 -21.39 11.06
CA PHE A 116 25.45 -21.15 12.50
C PHE A 116 25.14 -22.41 13.33
N LEU A 117 24.13 -23.19 12.93
CA LEU A 117 23.80 -24.46 13.57
C LEU A 117 24.92 -25.48 13.40
N ALA A 118 25.48 -25.61 12.19
CA ALA A 118 26.61 -26.50 11.92
C ALA A 118 27.84 -26.13 12.76
N TYR A 119 28.17 -24.84 12.85
CA TYR A 119 29.23 -24.35 13.73
C TYR A 119 28.96 -24.67 15.21
N GLY A 120 27.71 -24.47 15.68
CA GLY A 120 27.33 -24.79 17.06
C GLY A 120 27.49 -26.28 17.40
N ILE A 121 27.21 -27.18 16.45
CA ILE A 121 27.42 -28.63 16.62
C ILE A 121 28.91 -28.98 16.63
N GLN A 122 29.70 -28.41 15.71
CA GLN A 122 31.15 -28.64 15.63
C GLN A 122 31.88 -28.14 16.87
N ALA A 123 31.57 -26.93 17.34
CA ALA A 123 32.14 -26.36 18.55
C ALA A 123 31.81 -27.17 19.82
N GLY A 124 30.73 -27.96 19.80
CA GLY A 124 30.37 -28.87 20.89
C GLY A 124 30.97 -30.28 20.78
N THR A 125 31.54 -30.66 19.62
CA THR A 125 31.99 -32.03 19.33
C THR A 125 33.49 -32.13 19.11
N GLU A 126 34.14 -31.07 18.61
CA GLU A 126 35.57 -31.03 18.27
C GLU A 126 36.30 -29.96 19.10
N ASP A 127 37.52 -30.26 19.54
CA ASP A 127 38.33 -29.37 20.40
C ASP A 127 38.93 -28.15 19.65
N ASP A 128 38.97 -28.17 18.31
CA ASP A 128 39.40 -27.05 17.45
C ASP A 128 38.44 -26.85 16.26
N PRO A 129 37.30 -26.17 16.46
CA PRO A 129 36.32 -25.97 15.40
C PRO A 129 36.84 -24.99 14.34
N SER A 130 36.82 -25.38 13.07
CA SER A 130 37.14 -24.46 11.97
C SER A 130 36.12 -23.31 11.92
N GLY A 131 36.61 -22.07 11.85
CA GLY A 131 35.77 -20.87 11.80
C GLY A 131 34.98 -20.70 10.50
N ASP A 132 35.21 -21.56 9.50
CA ASP A 132 34.69 -21.43 8.14
C ASP A 132 33.16 -21.32 8.09
N ASN A 133 32.45 -22.15 8.86
CA ASN A 133 30.98 -22.13 8.94
C ASN A 133 30.45 -20.85 9.61
N LEU A 134 31.18 -20.31 10.60
CA LEU A 134 30.83 -19.06 11.24
C LEU A 134 31.01 -17.87 10.28
N TYR A 135 32.15 -17.80 9.58
CA TYR A 135 32.41 -16.76 8.58
C TYR A 135 31.39 -16.81 7.44
N LEU A 136 31.10 -18.00 6.92
CA LEU A 136 30.11 -18.18 5.85
C LEU A 136 28.71 -17.73 6.29
N GLY A 137 28.27 -18.10 7.50
CA GLY A 137 27.00 -17.64 8.06
C GLY A 137 26.89 -16.13 8.20
N ILE A 138 27.96 -15.48 8.70
CA ILE A 138 28.03 -14.01 8.81
C ILE A 138 27.98 -13.34 7.44
N VAL A 139 28.73 -13.85 6.45
CA VAL A 139 28.75 -13.31 5.08
C VAL A 139 27.37 -13.42 4.44
N LEU A 140 26.70 -14.57 4.55
CA LEU A 140 25.34 -14.75 4.02
C LEU A 140 24.35 -13.78 4.66
N ALA A 141 24.38 -13.63 5.99
CA ALA A 141 23.53 -12.67 6.69
C ALA A 141 23.81 -11.22 6.25
N ALA A 142 25.08 -10.84 6.09
CA ALA A 142 25.47 -9.51 5.62
C ALA A 142 24.98 -9.24 4.19
N VAL A 143 25.08 -10.21 3.28
CA VAL A 143 24.56 -10.09 1.90
C VAL A 143 23.04 -9.83 1.91
N VAL A 144 22.28 -10.53 2.75
CA VAL A 144 20.82 -10.33 2.85
C VAL A 144 20.47 -8.95 3.39
N ILE A 145 21.18 -8.49 4.42
CA ILE A 145 20.96 -7.15 5.00
C ILE A 145 21.27 -6.07 3.96
N ILE A 146 22.42 -6.14 3.28
CA ILE A 146 22.83 -5.15 2.29
C ILE A 146 21.85 -5.11 1.12
N THR A 147 21.46 -6.27 0.58
CA THR A 147 20.49 -6.34 -0.53
C THR A 147 19.10 -5.87 -0.12
N GLY A 148 18.66 -6.18 1.10
CA GLY A 148 17.41 -5.68 1.67
C GLY A 148 17.39 -4.16 1.83
N CYS A 149 18.47 -3.58 2.37
CA CYS A 149 18.64 -2.13 2.48
C CYS A 149 18.60 -1.44 1.12
N PHE A 150 19.30 -1.99 0.12
CA PHE A 150 19.34 -1.40 -1.22
C PHE A 150 17.96 -1.42 -1.89
N SER A 151 17.25 -2.54 -1.77
CA SER A 151 15.90 -2.67 -2.34
C SER A 151 14.88 -1.78 -1.62
N TYR A 152 14.94 -1.71 -0.28
CA TYR A 152 14.10 -0.77 0.48
C TYR A 152 14.37 0.69 0.10
N TYR A 153 15.64 1.06 -0.08
CA TYR A 153 15.99 2.42 -0.49
C TYR A 153 15.42 2.79 -1.88
N GLN A 154 15.42 1.85 -2.83
CA GLN A 154 14.80 2.06 -4.14
C GLN A 154 13.29 2.26 -4.05
N GLU A 155 12.61 1.44 -3.24
CA GLU A 155 11.16 1.52 -3.03
C GLU A 155 10.76 2.80 -2.28
N ALA A 156 11.50 3.17 -1.24
CA ALA A 156 11.29 4.38 -0.45
C ALA A 156 11.51 5.65 -1.28
N LYS A 157 12.54 5.67 -2.15
CA LYS A 157 12.79 6.81 -3.05
C LYS A 157 11.63 7.03 -4.02
N SER A 158 11.07 5.96 -4.58
CA SER A 158 9.91 6.04 -5.46
C SER A 158 8.68 6.60 -4.72
N SER A 159 8.42 6.09 -3.51
CA SER A 159 7.29 6.52 -2.68
C SER A 159 7.37 8.00 -2.26
N LYS A 160 8.56 8.48 -1.89
CA LYS A 160 8.77 9.86 -1.41
C LYS A 160 8.56 10.91 -2.50
N ILE A 161 8.86 10.60 -3.75
CA ILE A 161 8.61 11.50 -4.89
C ILE A 161 7.10 11.73 -5.03
N MET A 162 6.29 10.67 -4.94
CA MET A 162 4.83 10.77 -5.04
C MET A 162 4.22 11.60 -3.89
N GLU A 163 4.73 11.45 -2.67
CA GLU A 163 4.26 12.19 -1.51
C GLU A 163 4.55 13.70 -1.60
N SER A 164 5.68 14.07 -2.20
CA SER A 164 6.05 15.48 -2.39
C SER A 164 5.09 16.28 -3.28
N PHE A 165 4.34 15.61 -4.18
CA PHE A 165 3.31 16.25 -4.99
C PHE A 165 2.04 16.61 -4.20
N LYS A 166 1.75 15.92 -3.09
CA LYS A 166 0.53 16.15 -2.29
C LYS A 166 0.57 17.47 -1.51
N ASN A 167 1.76 17.94 -1.15
CA ASN A 167 1.94 19.12 -0.28
C ASN A 167 2.07 20.45 -1.05
N MET A 168 1.99 20.45 -2.39
CA MET A 168 2.35 21.63 -3.18
C MET A 168 1.23 22.64 -3.45
N VAL A 169 -0.02 22.43 -3.00
CA VAL A 169 -1.06 23.47 -3.14
C VAL A 169 -2.04 23.44 -1.97
N PRO A 170 -1.85 24.24 -0.91
CA PRO A 170 -2.93 24.53 0.03
C PRO A 170 -4.02 25.31 -0.72
N GLN A 171 -5.23 24.77 -0.76
CA GLN A 171 -6.36 25.41 -1.42
C GLN A 171 -7.13 26.23 -0.39
N GLN A 172 -7.34 27.51 -0.68
CA GLN A 172 -8.25 28.36 0.08
C GLN A 172 -9.61 28.38 -0.60
N ALA A 173 -10.68 28.50 0.20
CA ALA A 173 -12.05 28.59 -0.26
C ALA A 173 -12.67 29.91 0.21
N LEU A 174 -13.44 30.56 -0.67
CA LEU A 174 -14.22 31.75 -0.32
C LEU A 174 -15.61 31.31 0.16
N VAL A 175 -15.84 31.38 1.47
CA VAL A 175 -17.11 31.03 2.11
C VAL A 175 -17.85 32.27 2.59
N ILE A 176 -19.16 32.18 2.68
CA ILE A 176 -20.05 33.19 3.25
C ILE A 176 -20.60 32.63 4.56
N ARG A 177 -20.23 33.26 5.67
CA ARG A 177 -20.72 32.93 7.01
C ARG A 177 -21.18 34.22 7.68
N GLU A 178 -22.33 34.18 8.34
CA GLU A 178 -22.96 35.36 8.99
C GLU A 178 -23.12 36.58 8.05
N GLY A 179 -23.27 36.33 6.74
CA GLY A 179 -23.40 37.37 5.72
C GLY A 179 -22.08 37.98 5.23
N GLU A 180 -20.94 37.61 5.82
CA GLU A 180 -19.63 38.09 5.43
C GLU A 180 -18.86 37.08 4.58
N LYS A 181 -18.16 37.59 3.56
CA LYS A 181 -17.27 36.79 2.71
C LYS A 181 -15.92 36.66 3.38
N MET A 182 -15.49 35.43 3.64
CA MET A 182 -14.21 35.12 4.26
C MET A 182 -13.45 34.05 3.48
N GLN A 183 -12.13 34.16 3.44
CA GLN A 183 -11.28 33.08 2.92
C GLN A 183 -10.90 32.15 4.07
N VAL A 184 -11.26 30.88 3.94
CA VAL A 184 -10.92 29.80 4.89
C VAL A 184 -10.07 28.75 4.19
N ASN A 185 -9.37 27.93 4.97
CA ASN A 185 -8.70 26.76 4.42
C ASN A 185 -9.77 25.80 3.86
N ALA A 186 -9.51 25.16 2.72
CA ALA A 186 -10.46 24.21 2.12
C ALA A 186 -10.83 23.07 3.10
N GLU A 187 -9.93 22.71 4.01
CA GLU A 187 -10.14 21.71 5.07
C GLU A 187 -11.20 22.12 6.11
N GLU A 188 -11.46 23.42 6.28
CA GLU A 188 -12.43 23.96 7.24
C GLU A 188 -13.83 24.17 6.64
N VAL A 189 -14.00 23.86 5.35
CA VAL A 189 -15.30 23.92 4.66
C VAL A 189 -16.17 22.77 5.14
N VAL A 190 -17.41 23.07 5.52
CA VAL A 190 -18.34 22.07 6.05
C VAL A 190 -19.62 21.96 5.23
N VAL A 191 -20.34 20.85 5.40
CA VAL A 191 -21.64 20.64 4.75
C VAL A 191 -22.62 21.72 5.19
N GLY A 192 -23.31 22.33 4.23
CA GLY A 192 -24.22 23.45 4.44
C GLY A 192 -23.59 24.83 4.35
N ASP A 193 -22.25 24.96 4.26
CA ASP A 193 -21.62 26.26 4.01
C ASP A 193 -22.06 26.82 2.65
N LEU A 194 -22.15 28.15 2.58
CA LEU A 194 -22.36 28.87 1.33
C LEU A 194 -20.99 29.25 0.75
N VAL A 195 -20.63 28.68 -0.40
CA VAL A 195 -19.34 28.91 -1.08
C VAL A 195 -19.56 29.77 -2.31
N GLU A 196 -18.68 30.75 -2.52
CA GLU A 196 -18.61 31.53 -3.76
C GLU A 196 -17.36 31.11 -4.55
N ILE A 197 -17.56 30.72 -5.81
CA ILE A 197 -16.47 30.36 -6.74
C ILE A 197 -16.37 31.40 -7.86
N LYS A 198 -15.15 31.70 -8.28
CA LYS A 198 -14.85 32.62 -9.39
C LYS A 198 -13.99 31.92 -10.44
N GLY A 199 -13.97 32.45 -11.66
CA GLY A 199 -13.09 31.96 -12.72
C GLY A 199 -11.62 31.97 -12.28
N GLY A 200 -10.96 30.82 -12.42
CA GLY A 200 -9.61 30.54 -11.93
C GLY A 200 -9.56 29.72 -10.64
N ASP A 201 -10.65 29.67 -9.86
CA ASP A 201 -10.69 28.95 -8.60
C ASP A 201 -10.99 27.46 -8.81
N ARG A 202 -10.36 26.60 -7.99
CA ARG A 202 -10.71 25.19 -7.89
C ARG A 202 -11.87 25.02 -6.91
N VAL A 203 -12.83 24.19 -7.27
CA VAL A 203 -14.03 23.94 -6.47
C VAL A 203 -13.64 23.15 -5.20
N PRO A 204 -13.90 23.67 -3.99
CA PRO A 204 -13.36 23.12 -2.75
C PRO A 204 -14.10 21.88 -2.22
N ALA A 205 -15.35 21.67 -2.62
CA ALA A 205 -16.21 20.57 -2.19
C ALA A 205 -17.33 20.36 -3.22
N ASP A 206 -18.15 19.32 -3.09
CA ASP A 206 -19.33 19.19 -3.97
C ASP A 206 -20.37 20.25 -3.57
N LEU A 207 -20.80 21.09 -4.52
CA LEU A 207 -21.72 22.20 -4.28
C LEU A 207 -23.00 22.06 -5.10
N ARG A 208 -24.13 22.40 -4.48
CA ARG A 208 -25.40 22.66 -5.15
C ARG A 208 -25.50 24.15 -5.48
N ILE A 209 -25.53 24.49 -6.75
CA ILE A 209 -25.49 25.88 -7.23
C ILE A 209 -26.82 26.59 -6.98
N ILE A 210 -26.81 27.69 -6.24
CA ILE A 210 -28.01 28.49 -5.97
C ILE A 210 -28.09 29.74 -6.87
N SER A 211 -26.95 30.23 -7.34
CA SER A 211 -26.85 31.36 -8.26
C SER A 211 -25.60 31.20 -9.13
N ALA A 212 -25.71 31.52 -10.41
CA ALA A 212 -24.60 31.47 -11.35
C ALA A 212 -24.69 32.60 -12.38
N HIS A 213 -23.56 33.22 -12.68
CA HIS A 213 -23.41 34.28 -13.66
C HIS A 213 -22.30 33.92 -14.64
N GLY A 214 -22.69 33.40 -15.81
CA GLY A 214 -21.74 32.97 -16.84
C GLY A 214 -20.76 31.89 -16.37
N CYS A 215 -21.11 31.14 -15.33
CA CYS A 215 -20.20 30.16 -14.73
C CYS A 215 -20.03 28.96 -15.66
N LYS A 216 -18.77 28.64 -15.98
CA LYS A 216 -18.39 27.40 -16.65
C LYS A 216 -17.32 26.68 -15.83
N VAL A 217 -17.43 25.36 -15.76
CA VAL A 217 -16.48 24.52 -15.03
C VAL A 217 -15.86 23.48 -15.96
N ASP A 218 -14.59 23.17 -15.72
CA ASP A 218 -13.87 22.09 -16.38
C ASP A 218 -14.02 20.79 -15.58
N ASN A 219 -14.72 19.82 -16.17
CA ASN A 219 -14.97 18.50 -15.61
C ASN A 219 -13.98 17.44 -16.12
N SER A 220 -12.84 17.83 -16.72
CA SER A 220 -11.79 16.93 -17.22
C SER A 220 -11.30 15.95 -16.15
N SER A 221 -11.27 16.39 -14.89
CA SER A 221 -10.86 15.54 -13.75
C SER A 221 -11.82 14.36 -13.48
N LEU A 222 -13.10 14.47 -13.85
CA LEU A 222 -14.11 13.42 -13.63
C LEU A 222 -14.44 12.66 -14.92
N THR A 223 -14.56 13.37 -16.03
CA THR A 223 -15.06 12.82 -17.30
C THR A 223 -13.95 12.54 -18.32
N GLY A 224 -12.77 13.16 -18.16
CA GLY A 224 -11.70 13.13 -19.15
C GLY A 224 -11.87 14.12 -20.31
N GLU A 225 -13.02 14.80 -20.40
CA GLU A 225 -13.31 15.79 -21.44
C GLU A 225 -13.03 17.21 -20.94
N SER A 226 -12.21 17.97 -21.66
CA SER A 226 -11.82 19.35 -21.28
C SER A 226 -12.77 20.44 -21.76
N GLU A 227 -13.92 20.08 -22.34
CA GLU A 227 -14.90 21.06 -22.82
C GLU A 227 -15.60 21.75 -21.63
N PRO A 228 -15.51 23.09 -21.48
CA PRO A 228 -16.10 23.80 -20.35
C PRO A 228 -17.63 23.65 -20.32
N GLN A 229 -18.16 23.15 -19.20
CA GLN A 229 -19.58 22.90 -19.01
C GLN A 229 -20.25 24.06 -18.25
N THR A 230 -21.29 24.63 -18.83
CA THR A 230 -22.07 25.72 -18.22
C THR A 230 -22.82 25.25 -16.97
N ARG A 231 -22.85 26.12 -15.97
CA ARG A 231 -23.50 25.88 -14.68
C ARG A 231 -24.68 26.83 -14.46
N SER A 232 -25.79 26.29 -13.95
CA SER A 232 -27.05 27.02 -13.71
C SER A 232 -27.73 26.54 -12.43
N PRO A 233 -28.54 27.36 -11.73
CA PRO A 233 -29.21 26.93 -10.51
C PRO A 233 -30.30 25.84 -10.72
N ASP A 234 -30.88 25.79 -11.92
CA ASP A 234 -31.99 24.89 -12.25
C ASP A 234 -31.52 23.47 -12.56
N CYS A 235 -32.31 22.48 -12.13
CA CYS A 235 -32.07 21.08 -12.44
C CYS A 235 -32.33 20.80 -13.92
N THR A 236 -31.33 20.29 -14.63
CA THR A 236 -31.44 20.03 -16.08
C THR A 236 -31.49 18.55 -16.43
N HIS A 237 -31.01 17.67 -15.54
CA HIS A 237 -30.94 16.24 -15.80
C HIS A 237 -31.18 15.43 -14.53
N ASP A 238 -31.69 14.20 -14.69
CA ASP A 238 -31.91 13.29 -13.57
C ASP A 238 -30.61 12.76 -12.97
N ASN A 239 -29.58 12.59 -13.81
CA ASN A 239 -28.25 12.18 -13.38
C ASN A 239 -27.48 13.37 -12.77
N PRO A 240 -27.02 13.28 -11.52
CA PRO A 240 -26.27 14.37 -10.88
C PRO A 240 -24.96 14.72 -11.60
N LEU A 241 -24.34 13.79 -12.34
CA LEU A 241 -23.09 14.05 -13.08
C LEU A 241 -23.30 14.95 -14.32
N GLU A 242 -24.49 14.90 -14.91
CA GLU A 242 -24.83 15.61 -16.15
C GLU A 242 -25.61 16.90 -15.88
N THR A 243 -26.26 17.03 -14.72
CA THR A 243 -27.00 18.24 -14.39
C THR A 243 -26.08 19.45 -14.23
N ARG A 244 -26.58 20.62 -14.59
CA ARG A 244 -25.84 21.90 -14.54
C ARG A 244 -25.82 22.55 -13.17
N ASN A 245 -26.57 22.02 -12.21
CA ASN A 245 -26.79 22.65 -10.92
C ASN A 245 -25.96 22.06 -9.77
N ILE A 246 -25.01 21.19 -10.11
CA ILE A 246 -23.97 20.70 -9.21
C ILE A 246 -22.59 21.11 -9.75
N THR A 247 -21.66 21.40 -8.85
CA THR A 247 -20.21 21.42 -9.12
C THR A 247 -19.52 20.38 -8.25
N PHE A 248 -18.44 19.80 -8.74
CA PHE A 248 -17.77 18.69 -8.06
C PHE A 248 -16.44 19.12 -7.46
N PHE A 249 -16.05 18.47 -6.37
CA PHE A 249 -14.71 18.57 -5.83
C PHE A 249 -13.67 18.21 -6.91
N SER A 250 -12.56 18.95 -6.92
CA SER A 250 -11.46 18.83 -7.89
C SER A 250 -11.71 19.45 -9.29
N THR A 251 -12.90 19.94 -9.61
CA THR A 251 -13.13 20.67 -10.88
C THR A 251 -12.69 22.12 -10.77
N ASN A 252 -12.37 22.75 -11.90
CA ASN A 252 -11.95 24.16 -11.94
C ASN A 252 -13.05 25.03 -12.54
N CYS A 253 -13.32 26.17 -11.92
CA CYS A 253 -14.15 27.21 -12.53
C CYS A 253 -13.30 27.92 -13.59
N VAL A 254 -13.69 27.82 -14.86
CA VAL A 254 -12.95 28.41 -15.99
C VAL A 254 -13.26 29.90 -16.10
N GLU A 255 -14.54 30.26 -16.02
CA GLU A 255 -15.01 31.63 -16.12
C GLU A 255 -16.33 31.84 -15.36
N GLY A 256 -16.67 33.10 -15.14
CA GLY A 256 -17.88 33.51 -14.44
C GLY A 256 -17.79 33.41 -12.92
N THR A 257 -18.93 33.53 -12.27
CA THR A 257 -19.06 33.39 -10.81
C THR A 257 -20.27 32.54 -10.47
N ALA A 258 -20.17 31.76 -9.40
CA ALA A 258 -21.30 31.01 -8.88
C ALA A 258 -21.28 30.96 -7.36
N ARG A 259 -22.47 30.80 -6.78
CA ARG A 259 -22.67 30.53 -5.36
C ARG A 259 -23.36 29.19 -5.23
N GLY A 260 -22.93 28.40 -4.26
CA GLY A 260 -23.52 27.10 -4.01
C GLY A 260 -23.42 26.68 -2.55
N VAL A 261 -24.37 25.85 -2.13
CA VAL A 261 -24.37 25.23 -0.81
C VAL A 261 -23.57 23.93 -0.87
N VAL A 262 -22.66 23.71 0.07
CA VAL A 262 -21.88 22.48 0.17
C VAL A 262 -22.81 21.30 0.49
N VAL A 263 -22.84 20.29 -0.37
CA VAL A 263 -23.66 19.08 -0.18
C VAL A 263 -22.86 17.91 0.37
N ALA A 264 -21.58 17.80 -0.01
CA ALA A 264 -20.67 16.76 0.45
C ALA A 264 -19.23 17.28 0.58
N THR A 265 -18.51 16.76 1.58
CA THR A 265 -17.12 17.10 1.91
C THR A 265 -16.24 15.85 2.05
N GLY A 266 -14.94 16.00 1.77
CA GLY A 266 -13.92 14.96 1.93
C GLY A 266 -14.25 13.68 1.15
N ASP A 267 -14.11 12.54 1.82
CA ASP A 267 -14.35 11.20 1.24
C ASP A 267 -15.80 10.98 0.76
N ARG A 268 -16.76 11.79 1.21
CA ARG A 268 -18.18 11.71 0.80
C ARG A 268 -18.44 12.38 -0.55
N THR A 269 -17.51 13.19 -1.05
CA THR A 269 -17.62 13.80 -2.38
C THR A 269 -17.55 12.74 -3.49
N VAL A 270 -18.02 13.06 -4.69
CA VAL A 270 -17.92 12.16 -5.84
C VAL A 270 -16.47 11.75 -6.09
N MET A 271 -15.55 12.72 -6.10
CA MET A 271 -14.13 12.44 -6.32
C MET A 271 -13.48 11.75 -5.12
N GLY A 272 -13.93 12.04 -3.88
CA GLY A 272 -13.48 11.33 -2.68
C GLY A 272 -13.88 9.85 -2.67
N ARG A 273 -15.08 9.53 -3.15
CA ARG A 273 -15.52 8.14 -3.35
C ARG A 273 -14.69 7.43 -4.42
N ILE A 274 -14.39 8.11 -5.53
CA ILE A 274 -13.50 7.58 -6.59
C ILE A 274 -12.09 7.34 -6.02
N ALA A 275 -11.54 8.29 -5.27
CA ALA A 275 -10.22 8.15 -4.64
C ALA A 275 -10.17 7.01 -3.62
N THR A 276 -11.23 6.83 -2.83
CA THR A 276 -11.38 5.74 -1.86
C THR A 276 -11.48 4.38 -2.56
N LEU A 277 -12.27 4.29 -3.64
CA LEU A 277 -12.36 3.10 -4.47
C LEU A 277 -11.00 2.76 -5.10
N ALA A 278 -10.33 3.75 -5.69
CA ALA A 278 -9.02 3.56 -6.31
C ALA A 278 -7.95 3.12 -5.30
N SER A 279 -7.99 3.67 -4.08
CA SER A 279 -7.06 3.30 -2.99
C SER A 279 -7.38 1.95 -2.35
N GLY A 280 -8.66 1.56 -2.34
CA GLY A 280 -9.14 0.29 -1.80
C GLY A 280 -8.97 -0.89 -2.75
N LEU A 281 -8.64 -0.65 -4.02
CA LEU A 281 -8.21 -1.71 -4.94
C LEU A 281 -6.82 -2.18 -4.50
N GLU A 282 -6.76 -3.42 -4.02
CA GLU A 282 -5.48 -4.05 -3.72
C GLU A 282 -4.58 -4.00 -4.95
N VAL A 283 -3.40 -3.39 -4.81
CA VAL A 283 -2.37 -3.43 -5.85
C VAL A 283 -1.97 -4.88 -6.03
N GLY A 284 -2.49 -5.50 -7.09
CA GLY A 284 -2.13 -6.86 -7.47
C GLY A 284 -0.63 -6.96 -7.72
N LYS A 285 -0.08 -8.17 -7.54
CA LYS A 285 1.32 -8.43 -7.90
C LYS A 285 1.49 -8.19 -9.40
N THR A 286 2.58 -7.52 -9.79
CA THR A 286 2.90 -7.32 -11.21
C THR A 286 3.20 -8.67 -11.88
N PRO A 287 2.93 -8.85 -13.18
CA PRO A 287 3.23 -10.10 -13.88
C PRO A 287 4.68 -10.55 -13.71
N ILE A 288 5.61 -9.60 -13.75
CA ILE A 288 7.04 -9.88 -13.51
C ILE A 288 7.32 -10.35 -12.08
N ALA A 289 6.62 -9.81 -11.07
CA ALA A 289 6.77 -10.27 -9.70
C ALA A 289 6.24 -11.70 -9.51
N ILE A 290 5.15 -12.06 -10.20
CA ILE A 290 4.60 -13.42 -10.19
C ILE A 290 5.60 -14.40 -10.80
N GLU A 291 6.20 -14.07 -11.95
CA GLU A 291 7.20 -14.91 -12.59
C GLU A 291 8.47 -15.05 -11.75
N ILE A 292 8.93 -13.97 -11.09
CA ILE A 292 10.06 -14.03 -10.16
C ILE A 292 9.74 -14.95 -8.97
N GLU A 293 8.55 -14.85 -8.39
CA GLU A 293 8.12 -15.72 -7.28
C GLU A 293 8.08 -17.19 -7.71
N HIS A 294 7.53 -17.48 -8.89
CA HIS A 294 7.52 -18.83 -9.46
C HIS A 294 8.94 -19.35 -9.73
N PHE A 295 9.82 -18.53 -10.29
CA PHE A 295 11.22 -18.86 -10.51
C PHE A 295 11.96 -19.16 -9.20
N ILE A 296 11.73 -18.36 -8.15
CA ILE A 296 12.29 -18.58 -6.82
C ILE A 296 11.80 -19.91 -6.23
N GLN A 297 10.52 -20.23 -6.38
CA GLN A 297 9.95 -21.50 -5.91
C GLN A 297 10.58 -22.70 -6.62
N LEU A 298 10.82 -22.61 -7.93
CA LEU A 298 11.46 -23.67 -8.69
C LEU A 298 12.90 -23.92 -8.21
N ILE A 299 13.72 -22.87 -8.11
CA ILE A 299 15.10 -22.98 -7.62
C ILE A 299 15.12 -23.52 -6.19
N THR A 300 14.26 -23.00 -5.32
CA THR A 300 14.15 -23.45 -3.92
C THR A 300 13.75 -24.92 -3.86
N GLY A 301 12.79 -25.35 -4.69
CA GLY A 301 12.37 -26.75 -4.78
C GLY A 301 13.51 -27.69 -5.17
N VAL A 302 14.29 -27.32 -6.21
CA VAL A 302 15.45 -28.11 -6.65
C VAL A 302 16.55 -28.11 -5.58
N ALA A 303 16.86 -26.96 -4.97
CA ALA A 303 17.88 -26.84 -3.93
C ALA A 303 17.55 -27.70 -2.69
N VAL A 304 16.30 -27.66 -2.22
CA VAL A 304 15.84 -28.48 -1.09
C VAL A 304 15.81 -29.97 -1.47
N PHE A 305 15.33 -30.31 -2.67
CA PHE A 305 15.30 -31.70 -3.14
C PHE A 305 16.70 -32.32 -3.17
N LEU A 306 17.68 -31.63 -3.77
CA LEU A 306 19.06 -32.08 -3.80
C LEU A 306 19.66 -32.12 -2.39
N GLY A 307 19.47 -31.07 -1.59
CA GLY A 307 19.98 -30.99 -0.22
C GLY A 307 19.50 -32.16 0.65
N VAL A 308 18.19 -32.45 0.65
CA VAL A 308 17.62 -33.57 1.41
C VAL A 308 18.06 -34.92 0.84
N SER A 309 18.11 -35.07 -0.48
CA SER A 309 18.54 -36.33 -1.11
C SER A 309 20.00 -36.67 -0.77
N PHE A 310 20.90 -35.69 -0.87
CA PHE A 310 22.31 -35.87 -0.48
C PHE A 310 22.46 -36.10 1.02
N PHE A 311 21.65 -35.44 1.85
CA PHE A 311 21.64 -35.68 3.29
C PHE A 311 21.24 -37.13 3.64
N ILE A 312 20.18 -37.65 3.03
CA ILE A 312 19.73 -39.05 3.23
C ILE A 312 20.81 -40.03 2.73
N LEU A 313 21.38 -39.79 1.54
CA LEU A 313 22.47 -40.62 1.00
C LEU A 313 23.69 -40.61 1.93
N SER A 314 24.05 -39.46 2.48
CA SER A 314 25.16 -39.33 3.44
C SER A 314 24.91 -40.14 4.72
N LEU A 315 23.69 -40.15 5.24
CA LEU A 315 23.31 -40.97 6.41
C LEU A 315 23.38 -42.47 6.11
N ILE A 316 22.96 -42.89 4.91
CA ILE A 316 23.02 -44.30 4.50
C ILE A 316 24.47 -44.74 4.25
N LEU A 317 25.29 -43.87 3.64
CA LEU A 317 26.66 -44.19 3.26
C LEU A 317 27.64 -44.10 4.42
N SER A 318 27.38 -43.29 5.45
CA SER A 318 28.25 -43.13 6.63
C SER A 318 28.28 -44.43 7.46
N PRO A 319 29.32 -45.27 7.35
CA PRO A 319 29.44 -46.46 8.17
C PRO A 319 29.84 -46.02 9.57
N LYS A 320 29.20 -46.59 10.60
CA LYS A 320 29.55 -46.43 12.03
C LYS A 320 31.07 -46.24 12.22
N PRO A 321 31.52 -45.24 13.01
CA PRO A 321 32.94 -45.05 13.26
C PRO A 321 33.50 -46.32 13.91
N ARG A 322 34.45 -46.98 13.23
CA ARG A 322 35.29 -48.00 13.86
C ARG A 322 36.06 -47.29 14.96
N MET A 323 35.75 -47.62 16.21
CA MET A 323 36.64 -47.37 17.35
C MET A 323 38.04 -47.90 16.98
N ALA A 324 38.97 -46.98 16.72
CA ALA A 324 40.38 -47.32 16.65
C ALA A 324 40.90 -47.45 18.10
N PRO A 325 41.66 -48.52 18.43
CA PRO A 325 42.14 -48.72 19.79
C PRO A 325 43.16 -47.64 20.16
N SER A 326 43.04 -47.15 21.40
CA SER A 326 43.98 -46.27 22.09
C SER A 326 45.42 -46.74 21.88
N ARG A 327 46.26 -45.93 21.22
CA ARG A 327 47.72 -46.10 21.32
C ARG A 327 48.17 -45.62 22.71
N PRO A 328 48.97 -46.40 23.46
CA PRO A 328 49.50 -45.94 24.74
C PRO A 328 50.58 -44.87 24.53
N PRO A 329 50.87 -44.04 25.55
CA PRO A 329 51.89 -43.00 25.45
C PRO A 329 53.27 -43.66 25.44
N HIS A 330 54.04 -43.46 24.36
CA HIS A 330 55.45 -43.81 24.36
C HIS A 330 56.20 -42.86 25.29
N PHE A 331 56.57 -43.40 26.45
CA PHE A 331 57.57 -42.85 27.36
C PHE A 331 58.89 -42.61 26.61
N VAL A 332 59.37 -41.37 26.66
CA VAL A 332 60.73 -40.99 26.26
C VAL A 332 61.70 -41.54 27.31
N PHE A 333 62.61 -42.43 26.93
CA PHE A 333 63.76 -42.81 27.76
C PHE A 333 65.05 -42.78 26.94
N TRP A 334 65.97 -41.95 27.43
CA TRP A 334 67.35 -41.76 27.01
C TRP A 334 68.18 -43.06 26.97
N GLY A 335 69.12 -43.17 26.02
CA GLY A 335 70.09 -44.27 26.03
C GLY A 335 71.14 -44.26 24.92
N ARG A 336 72.23 -43.49 25.13
CA ARG A 336 73.64 -43.70 24.69
C ARG A 336 73.90 -44.37 23.32
N GLY A 337 74.38 -43.57 22.35
CA GLY A 337 75.19 -44.07 21.23
C GLY A 337 76.70 -44.06 21.58
N PRO A 338 77.52 -45.03 21.14
CA PRO A 338 78.97 -44.98 21.31
C PRO A 338 79.67 -44.25 20.14
N LEU A 339 80.80 -43.61 20.51
CA LEU A 339 81.78 -42.86 19.71
C LEU A 339 82.30 -43.65 18.48
N SER A 340 82.61 -43.04 17.33
CA SER A 340 83.91 -42.39 16.98
C SER A 340 84.09 -42.47 15.43
N PRO A 341 85.12 -41.87 14.79
CA PRO A 341 85.63 -40.50 14.90
C PRO A 341 85.79 -39.80 13.52
N TRP A 342 86.08 -38.49 13.58
CA TRP A 342 86.33 -37.55 12.47
C TRP A 342 87.67 -37.78 11.75
N PRO A 343 87.85 -37.34 10.48
CA PRO A 343 89.16 -37.06 9.89
C PRO A 343 89.61 -35.60 10.11
N PRO A 344 90.93 -35.30 10.09
CA PRO A 344 91.51 -34.06 10.64
C PRO A 344 91.64 -32.91 9.62
N PRO A 345 92.00 -31.69 10.06
CA PRO A 345 92.15 -30.51 9.19
C PRO A 345 93.60 -30.18 8.78
N TRP A 346 93.78 -29.88 7.48
CA TRP A 346 94.69 -28.90 6.80
C TRP A 346 96.23 -29.02 6.97
N PRO A 347 97.05 -28.48 6.03
CA PRO A 347 97.08 -27.07 5.59
C PRO A 347 96.32 -26.74 4.29
#